data_AF-A0A9N8PQ89-F1
#
_entry.id   AF-A0A9N8PQ89-F1
#
_cell.length_a   1.000
_cell.length_b   1.000
_cell.length_c   1.000
_cell.angle_alpha   90.00
_cell.angle_beta   90.00
_cell.angle_gamma   90.00
#
_symmetry.space_group_name_H-M   'P 1'
#
loop_
_entity.id
_entity.type
_entity.pdbx_description
1 polymer ?
#
loop_
_entity_poly.entity_id
_entity_poly.type
_entity_poly.pdbx_seq_one_letter_code
_entity_poly.pdbx_strand_id
1 'polypeptide(L)'
;MKAASVPFHHLVLPIIRGAVEPGSDTQVYLLDDALDLWANILIQTPAPASPELLQLAPYLFSIFELGSENLRTALDIASSYFLLAPSEMLSDEMRKPLMASLSNLVGYVKADASGTVNNLVELIIRSAERIGGESAIGTIAGDLIESDFLRKQLRGLHGSWVAHCTTGPLAKDPPVDGIVETDYFSVLARLAMGSENIFLQAVQAAAPPIPLSDTTNQPSLPDSMKWLLEEWFSHFENIGDPSRRKLMCLALTKLLSTSQPFILGSLQSLMTLWTDMVTEIREEGGAVHSDTLVYENADQLRTTEAGVLEAPEDERRRELTFADPVHNVRTTQWIKHYLQIAIQAAGGQETFQNEWLVNVDKDVIAAFGELGIM
;
A
#
# COMPACT_ATOMS: atom_id res chain seq x y z
N MET A 1 -20.74 18.69 19.31
CA MET A 1 -21.47 19.73 18.53
C MET A 1 -21.22 19.64 17.01
N LYS A 2 -20.51 18.62 16.48
CA LYS A 2 -20.13 18.52 15.04
C LYS A 2 -21.15 17.78 14.16
N ALA A 3 -21.85 16.76 14.67
CA ALA A 3 -23.03 16.15 14.01
C ALA A 3 -24.20 17.13 13.77
N ALA A 4 -24.13 18.35 14.32
CA ALA A 4 -25.07 19.42 14.07
C ALA A 4 -24.87 20.11 12.70
N SER A 5 -23.85 19.72 11.91
CA SER A 5 -23.69 20.17 10.52
C SER A 5 -24.64 19.45 9.55
N VAL A 6 -25.03 18.21 9.84
CA VAL A 6 -25.87 17.37 8.98
C VAL A 6 -27.18 18.06 8.56
N PRO A 7 -27.91 18.77 9.44
CA PRO A 7 -29.08 19.52 9.05
C PRO A 7 -28.84 20.57 7.96
N PHE A 8 -27.61 21.07 7.77
CA PHE A 8 -27.30 22.07 6.74
C PHE A 8 -26.90 21.45 5.38
N HIS A 9 -26.71 20.13 5.30
CA HIS A 9 -26.28 19.47 4.05
C HIS A 9 -27.24 19.75 2.89
N HIS A 10 -28.56 19.79 3.14
CA HIS A 10 -29.56 20.08 2.10
C HIS A 10 -29.38 21.46 1.43
N LEU A 11 -28.75 22.42 2.10
CA LEU A 11 -28.42 23.73 1.54
C LEU A 11 -27.09 23.73 0.80
N VAL A 12 -26.12 22.96 1.31
CA VAL A 12 -24.73 23.02 0.85
C VAL A 12 -24.42 22.08 -0.31
N LEU A 13 -24.95 20.85 -0.29
CA LEU A 13 -24.67 19.86 -1.33
C LEU A 13 -25.09 20.33 -2.75
N PRO A 14 -26.22 21.03 -2.95
CA PRO A 14 -26.55 21.61 -4.26
C PRO A 14 -25.55 22.67 -4.73
N ILE A 15 -24.95 23.44 -3.82
CA ILE A 15 -23.94 24.45 -4.14
C ILE A 15 -22.66 23.76 -4.61
N ILE A 16 -22.21 22.74 -3.88
CA ILE A 16 -21.04 21.92 -4.29
C ILE A 16 -21.30 21.31 -5.65
N ARG A 17 -22.45 20.65 -5.84
CA ARG A 17 -22.85 20.05 -7.12
C ARG A 17 -22.74 21.06 -8.26
N GLY A 18 -23.31 22.26 -8.08
CA GLY A 18 -23.26 23.31 -9.09
C GLY A 18 -21.83 23.71 -9.48
N ALA A 19 -20.85 23.60 -8.58
CA ALA A 19 -19.46 23.94 -8.88
C ALA A 19 -18.64 22.76 -9.44
N VAL A 20 -18.95 21.51 -9.08
CA VAL A 20 -18.17 20.33 -9.50
C VAL A 20 -18.74 19.61 -10.73
N GLU A 21 -20.00 19.85 -11.08
CA GLU A 21 -20.65 19.24 -12.24
C GLU A 21 -19.99 19.72 -13.55
N PRO A 22 -19.51 18.80 -14.41
CA PRO A 22 -18.83 19.15 -15.66
C PRO A 22 -19.69 20.06 -16.54
N GLY A 23 -19.07 21.13 -17.05
CA GLY A 23 -19.73 22.10 -17.94
C GLY A 23 -20.57 23.15 -17.22
N SER A 24 -20.51 23.22 -15.89
CA SER A 24 -21.11 24.31 -15.15
C SER A 24 -20.34 25.62 -15.32
N ASP A 25 -21.06 26.73 -15.56
CA ASP A 25 -20.49 28.07 -15.66
C ASP A 25 -19.78 28.51 -14.37
N THR A 26 -20.17 27.95 -13.21
CA THR A 26 -19.57 28.28 -11.92
C THR A 26 -18.30 27.50 -11.62
N GLN A 27 -18.02 26.42 -12.36
CA GLN A 27 -16.85 25.55 -12.13
C GLN A 27 -15.54 26.34 -12.24
N VAL A 28 -15.43 27.25 -13.21
CA VAL A 28 -14.22 28.06 -13.43
C VAL A 28 -13.89 28.98 -12.25
N TYR A 29 -14.90 29.38 -11.47
CA TYR A 29 -14.74 30.39 -10.42
C TYR A 29 -14.79 29.83 -9.00
N LEU A 30 -15.53 28.73 -8.80
CA LEU A 30 -15.88 28.23 -7.47
C LEU A 30 -15.38 26.82 -7.18
N LEU A 31 -14.65 26.18 -8.11
CA LEU A 31 -14.22 24.79 -7.93
C LEU A 31 -13.38 24.62 -6.66
N ASP A 32 -12.39 25.49 -6.43
CA ASP A 32 -11.48 25.40 -5.28
C ASP A 32 -12.26 25.52 -3.95
N ASP A 33 -13.06 26.58 -3.82
CA ASP A 33 -13.91 26.81 -2.64
C ASP A 33 -14.92 25.66 -2.41
N ALA A 34 -15.46 25.11 -3.51
CA ALA A 34 -16.40 24.00 -3.43
C ALA A 34 -15.72 22.69 -3.00
N LEU A 35 -14.49 22.44 -3.43
CA LEU A 35 -13.70 21.27 -3.01
C LEU A 35 -13.33 21.38 -1.53
N ASP A 36 -12.89 22.55 -1.07
CA ASP A 36 -12.62 22.79 0.35
C ASP A 36 -13.89 22.57 1.20
N LEU A 37 -15.03 23.09 0.75
CA LEU A 37 -16.31 22.88 1.44
C LEU A 37 -16.71 21.41 1.44
N TRP A 38 -16.51 20.71 0.33
CA TRP A 38 -16.82 19.30 0.19
C TRP A 38 -15.97 18.43 1.11
N ALA A 39 -14.65 18.66 1.14
CA ALA A 39 -13.73 17.98 2.06
C ALA A 39 -14.16 18.16 3.52
N ASN A 40 -14.47 19.40 3.92
CA ASN A 40 -14.92 19.71 5.28
C ASN A 40 -16.24 19.02 5.64
N ILE A 41 -17.19 18.89 4.70
CA ILE A 41 -18.43 18.13 4.94
C ILE A 41 -18.09 16.67 5.23
N LEU A 42 -17.23 16.02 4.44
CA LEU A 42 -16.88 14.60 4.63
C LEU A 42 -16.19 14.35 5.98
N ILE A 43 -15.28 15.24 6.37
CA ILE A 43 -14.57 15.18 7.65
C ILE A 43 -15.55 15.21 8.82
N GLN A 44 -16.58 16.06 8.73
CA GLN A 44 -17.56 16.28 9.80
C GLN A 44 -18.78 15.35 9.73
N THR A 45 -18.96 14.60 8.64
CA THR A 45 -20.10 13.71 8.47
C THR A 45 -19.89 12.44 9.29
N PRO A 46 -20.79 12.12 10.26
CA PRO A 46 -20.79 10.81 10.89
C PRO A 46 -21.32 9.74 9.93
N ALA A 47 -20.89 8.49 10.10
CA ALA A 47 -21.49 7.37 9.37
C ALA A 47 -22.95 7.12 9.86
N PRO A 48 -23.88 6.71 8.98
CA PRO A 48 -23.71 6.52 7.53
C PRO A 48 -23.82 7.82 6.72
N ALA A 49 -23.18 7.85 5.54
CA ALA A 49 -23.34 8.93 4.58
C ALA A 49 -24.77 9.02 4.03
N SER A 50 -25.24 10.23 3.73
CA SER A 50 -26.53 10.39 3.04
C SER A 50 -26.41 10.06 1.55
N PRO A 51 -27.49 9.59 0.89
CA PRO A 51 -27.48 9.31 -0.55
C PRO A 51 -27.07 10.51 -1.40
N GLU A 52 -27.48 11.71 -1.01
CA GLU A 52 -27.16 12.96 -1.73
C GLU A 52 -25.66 13.28 -1.67
N LEU A 53 -25.01 12.97 -0.54
CA LEU A 53 -23.56 13.13 -0.41
C LEU A 53 -22.82 12.10 -1.26
N LEU A 54 -23.30 10.86 -1.31
CA LEU A 54 -22.71 9.80 -2.14
C LEU A 54 -22.84 10.10 -3.65
N GLN A 55 -23.95 10.73 -4.06
CA GLN A 55 -24.17 11.14 -5.46
C GLN A 55 -23.16 12.19 -5.96
N LEU A 56 -22.41 12.85 -5.07
CA LEU A 56 -21.33 13.75 -5.49
C LEU A 56 -20.05 13.01 -5.88
N ALA A 57 -19.80 11.82 -5.33
CA ALA A 57 -18.53 11.11 -5.51
C ALA A 57 -18.13 10.86 -6.97
N PRO A 58 -19.04 10.53 -7.91
CA PRO A 58 -18.70 10.37 -9.33
C PRO A 58 -18.10 11.62 -9.99
N TYR A 59 -18.38 12.83 -9.47
CA TYR A 59 -17.80 14.07 -10.01
C TYR A 59 -16.28 14.20 -9.74
N LEU A 60 -15.70 13.34 -8.89
CA LEU A 60 -14.24 13.30 -8.70
C LEU A 60 -13.50 12.89 -9.98
N PHE A 61 -14.10 12.06 -10.83
CA PHE A 61 -13.45 11.53 -12.02
C PHE A 61 -13.11 12.64 -13.03
N SER A 62 -14.03 13.58 -13.25
CA SER A 62 -13.76 14.73 -14.12
C SER A 62 -12.67 15.63 -13.55
N ILE A 63 -12.59 15.77 -12.23
CA ILE A 63 -11.56 16.57 -11.56
C ILE A 63 -10.18 15.90 -11.69
N PHE A 64 -10.11 14.57 -11.59
CA PHE A 64 -8.87 13.83 -11.85
C PHE A 64 -8.38 14.02 -13.29
N GLU A 65 -9.30 14.03 -14.26
CA GLU A 65 -8.97 14.25 -15.68
C GLU A 65 -8.49 15.68 -15.98
N LEU A 66 -8.99 16.68 -15.24
CA LEU A 66 -8.51 18.07 -15.38
C LEU A 66 -7.03 18.21 -14.99
N GLY A 67 -6.52 17.34 -14.11
CA GLY A 67 -5.09 17.28 -13.77
C GLY A 67 -4.50 18.59 -13.25
N SER A 68 -5.31 19.41 -12.57
CA SER A 68 -4.97 20.77 -12.13
C SER A 68 -4.44 20.82 -10.70
N GLU A 69 -4.28 22.03 -10.15
CA GLU A 69 -3.92 22.29 -8.75
C GLU A 69 -4.86 21.62 -7.72
N ASN A 70 -6.08 21.28 -8.14
CA ASN A 70 -7.10 20.62 -7.33
C ASN A 70 -6.97 19.12 -7.21
N LEU A 71 -6.02 18.49 -7.93
CA LEU A 71 -5.88 17.04 -7.97
C LEU A 71 -5.66 16.44 -6.57
N ARG A 72 -4.82 17.07 -5.75
CA ARG A 72 -4.55 16.63 -4.38
C ARG A 72 -5.82 16.61 -3.54
N THR A 73 -6.52 17.74 -3.49
CA THR A 73 -7.76 17.88 -2.72
C THR A 73 -8.81 16.87 -3.17
N ALA A 74 -8.92 16.62 -4.48
CA ALA A 74 -9.83 15.61 -5.01
C ALA A 74 -9.46 14.17 -4.56
N LEU A 75 -8.17 13.82 -4.52
CA LEU A 75 -7.70 12.52 -4.03
C LEU A 75 -7.93 12.37 -2.51
N ASP A 76 -7.78 13.46 -1.76
CA ASP A 76 -8.07 13.49 -0.32
C ASP A 76 -9.58 13.34 -0.05
N ILE A 77 -10.43 13.99 -0.87
CA ILE A 77 -11.88 13.81 -0.86
C ILE A 77 -12.24 12.35 -1.15
N ALA A 78 -11.63 11.73 -2.17
CA ALA A 78 -11.83 10.31 -2.46
C ALA A 78 -11.45 9.42 -1.27
N SER A 79 -10.32 9.69 -0.61
CA SER A 79 -9.91 8.99 0.61
C SER A 79 -10.93 9.16 1.73
N SER A 80 -11.48 10.36 1.90
CA SER A 80 -12.50 10.68 2.91
C SER A 80 -13.80 9.91 2.65
N TYR A 81 -14.18 9.72 1.39
CA TYR A 81 -15.29 8.84 1.00
C TYR A 81 -15.02 7.38 1.34
N PHE A 82 -13.84 6.84 1.04
CA PHE A 82 -13.49 5.46 1.42
C PHE A 82 -13.53 5.24 2.93
N LEU A 83 -13.12 6.24 3.71
CA LEU A 83 -13.26 6.20 5.16
C LEU A 83 -14.73 6.22 5.60
N LEU A 84 -15.59 6.97 4.90
CA LEU A 84 -16.99 7.20 5.30
C LEU A 84 -17.94 6.07 4.89
N ALA A 85 -17.77 5.59 3.66
CA ALA A 85 -18.70 4.71 2.95
C ALA A 85 -17.91 3.70 2.08
N PRO A 86 -17.09 2.83 2.68
CA PRO A 86 -16.20 1.94 1.93
C PRO A 86 -16.97 0.94 1.06
N SER A 87 -18.14 0.47 1.50
CA SER A 87 -18.96 -0.49 0.73
C SER A 87 -19.49 0.13 -0.56
N GLU A 88 -19.95 1.38 -0.50
CA GLU A 88 -20.47 2.13 -1.63
C GLU A 88 -19.34 2.50 -2.60
N MET A 89 -18.16 2.89 -2.09
CA MET A 89 -17.00 3.20 -2.90
C MET A 89 -16.38 1.97 -3.58
N LEU A 90 -16.53 0.78 -2.99
CA LEU A 90 -16.11 -0.50 -3.58
C LEU A 90 -17.11 -1.09 -4.58
N SER A 91 -18.29 -0.49 -4.75
CA SER A 91 -19.23 -0.90 -5.79
C SER A 91 -18.60 -0.80 -7.18
N ASP A 92 -18.98 -1.69 -8.10
CA ASP A 92 -18.45 -1.72 -9.47
C ASP A 92 -18.58 -0.37 -10.20
N GLU A 93 -19.66 0.37 -9.93
CA GLU A 93 -19.97 1.68 -10.52
C GLU A 93 -18.95 2.75 -10.11
N MET A 94 -18.40 2.69 -8.89
CA MET A 94 -17.41 3.65 -8.40
C MET A 94 -15.98 3.13 -8.57
N ARG A 95 -15.74 1.86 -8.22
CA ARG A 95 -14.42 1.24 -8.16
C ARG A 95 -13.73 1.18 -9.52
N LYS A 96 -14.43 0.76 -10.59
CA LYS A 96 -13.83 0.59 -11.92
C LYS A 96 -13.41 1.91 -12.54
N PRO A 97 -14.26 2.95 -12.60
CA PRO A 97 -13.84 4.26 -13.11
C PRO A 97 -12.74 4.88 -12.26
N LEU A 98 -12.81 4.75 -10.93
CA LEU A 98 -11.77 5.23 -10.04
C LEU A 98 -10.41 4.60 -10.38
N MET A 99 -10.34 3.28 -10.50
CA MET A 99 -9.08 2.59 -10.81
C MET A 99 -8.52 3.02 -12.17
N ALA A 100 -9.38 3.21 -13.18
CA ALA A 100 -8.98 3.74 -14.47
C ALA A 100 -8.41 5.18 -14.37
N SER A 101 -9.09 6.07 -13.63
CA SER A 101 -8.60 7.44 -13.39
C SER A 101 -7.26 7.44 -12.65
N LEU A 102 -7.10 6.64 -11.60
CA LEU A 102 -5.85 6.55 -10.85
C LEU A 102 -4.70 6.01 -11.72
N SER A 103 -4.96 5.02 -12.57
CA SER A 103 -3.97 4.52 -13.53
C SER A 103 -3.46 5.61 -14.47
N ASN A 104 -4.34 6.50 -14.93
CA ASN A 104 -3.94 7.61 -15.81
C ASN A 104 -3.02 8.62 -15.13
N LEU A 105 -2.97 8.66 -13.80
CA LEU A 105 -2.08 9.54 -13.04
C LEU A 105 -0.68 8.93 -12.84
N VAL A 106 -0.56 7.60 -12.84
CA VAL A 106 0.72 6.89 -12.63
C VAL A 106 1.74 7.28 -13.69
N GLY A 107 2.89 7.80 -13.25
CA GLY A 107 4.00 8.23 -14.13
C GLY A 107 3.85 9.62 -14.74
N TYR A 108 2.71 10.29 -14.57
CA TYR A 108 2.47 11.64 -15.09
C TYR A 108 2.54 12.72 -14.01
N VAL A 109 2.18 12.37 -12.77
CA VAL A 109 2.11 13.31 -11.66
C VAL A 109 3.47 13.44 -10.95
N LYS A 110 3.70 14.59 -10.31
CA LYS A 110 4.86 14.80 -9.43
C LYS A 110 4.86 13.81 -8.27
N ALA A 111 6.03 13.55 -7.68
CA ALA A 111 6.22 12.58 -6.60
C ALA A 111 5.19 12.71 -5.45
N ASP A 112 4.89 13.92 -5.02
CA ASP A 112 3.95 14.19 -3.93
C ASP A 112 2.49 13.76 -4.27
N ALA A 113 2.04 14.03 -5.49
CA ALA A 113 0.75 13.56 -5.99
C ALA A 113 0.76 12.05 -6.29
N SER A 114 1.90 11.50 -6.72
CA SER A 114 2.10 10.04 -6.89
C SER A 114 1.89 9.32 -5.56
N GLY A 115 2.45 9.83 -4.46
CA GLY A 115 2.23 9.27 -3.14
C GLY A 115 0.76 9.30 -2.72
N THR A 116 0.04 10.37 -3.04
CA THR A 116 -1.40 10.47 -2.74
C THR A 116 -2.22 9.43 -3.53
N VAL A 117 -1.89 9.20 -4.81
CA VAL A 117 -2.51 8.16 -5.65
C VAL A 117 -2.27 6.76 -5.08
N ASN A 118 -1.02 6.43 -4.75
CA ASN A 118 -0.68 5.10 -4.21
C ASN A 118 -1.30 4.87 -2.83
N ASN A 119 -1.31 5.88 -1.95
CA ASN A 119 -1.98 5.81 -0.65
C ASN A 119 -3.48 5.53 -0.79
N LEU A 120 -4.14 6.12 -1.79
CA LEU A 120 -5.55 5.83 -2.06
C LEU A 120 -5.74 4.39 -2.55
N VAL A 121 -4.84 3.86 -3.38
CA VAL A 121 -4.87 2.44 -3.79
C VAL A 121 -4.63 1.50 -2.61
N GLU A 122 -3.70 1.82 -1.71
CA GLU A 122 -3.53 1.06 -0.47
C GLU A 122 -4.80 1.07 0.38
N LEU A 123 -5.48 2.23 0.50
CA LEU A 123 -6.75 2.33 1.21
C LEU A 123 -7.85 1.48 0.55
N ILE A 124 -7.90 1.43 -0.79
CA ILE A 124 -8.81 0.57 -1.55
C ILE A 124 -8.55 -0.91 -1.22
N ILE A 125 -7.28 -1.35 -1.28
CA ILE A 125 -6.89 -2.74 -0.99
C ILE A 125 -7.28 -3.12 0.44
N ARG A 126 -6.95 -2.27 1.41
CA ARG A 126 -7.28 -2.49 2.83
C ARG A 126 -8.79 -2.51 3.10
N SER A 127 -9.54 -1.63 2.43
CA SER A 127 -11.00 -1.59 2.55
C SER A 127 -11.64 -2.86 1.96
N ALA A 128 -11.13 -3.31 0.81
CA ALA A 128 -11.58 -4.55 0.17
C ALA A 128 -11.29 -5.77 1.06
N GLU A 129 -10.08 -5.87 1.62
CA GLU A 129 -9.70 -6.93 2.56
C GLU A 129 -10.64 -6.96 3.77
N ARG A 130 -10.91 -5.80 4.39
CA ARG A 130 -11.76 -5.70 5.57
C ARG A 130 -13.21 -6.13 5.31
N ILE A 131 -13.74 -5.85 4.13
CA ILE A 131 -15.16 -6.07 3.81
C ILE A 131 -15.40 -7.45 3.19
N GLY A 132 -14.54 -7.86 2.25
CA GLY A 132 -14.76 -9.07 1.43
C GLY A 132 -13.60 -10.06 1.45
N GLY A 133 -12.59 -9.84 2.29
CA GLY A 133 -11.45 -10.74 2.45
C GLY A 133 -10.72 -11.02 1.14
N GLU A 134 -10.17 -12.24 1.02
CA GLU A 134 -9.37 -12.67 -0.11
C GLU A 134 -10.10 -12.53 -1.47
N SER A 135 -11.42 -12.79 -1.51
CA SER A 135 -12.20 -12.66 -2.76
C SER A 135 -12.22 -11.21 -3.26
N ALA A 136 -12.38 -10.24 -2.37
CA ALA A 136 -12.39 -8.83 -2.74
C ALA A 136 -10.99 -8.36 -3.14
N ILE A 137 -9.94 -8.88 -2.49
CA ILE A 137 -8.55 -8.66 -2.93
C ILE A 137 -8.34 -9.16 -4.37
N GLY A 138 -8.92 -10.30 -4.71
CA GLY A 138 -8.90 -10.84 -6.09
C GLY A 138 -9.57 -9.90 -7.09
N THR A 139 -10.69 -9.28 -6.72
CA THR A 139 -11.35 -8.26 -7.54
C THR A 139 -10.46 -7.03 -7.73
N ILE A 140 -9.89 -6.47 -6.64
CA ILE A 140 -8.99 -5.31 -6.74
C ILE A 140 -7.75 -5.63 -7.58
N ALA A 141 -7.15 -6.81 -7.41
CA ALA A 141 -6.03 -7.26 -8.23
C ALA A 141 -6.39 -7.30 -9.71
N GLY A 142 -7.57 -7.83 -10.06
CA GLY A 142 -8.12 -7.80 -11.40
C GLY A 142 -8.20 -6.38 -11.96
N ASP A 143 -8.74 -5.43 -11.20
CA ASP A 143 -8.86 -4.04 -11.64
C ASP A 143 -7.52 -3.35 -11.83
N LEU A 144 -6.56 -3.59 -10.93
CA LEU A 144 -5.19 -3.05 -11.02
C LEU A 144 -4.50 -3.54 -12.30
N ILE A 145 -4.80 -4.76 -12.73
CA ILE A 145 -4.31 -5.33 -13.99
C ILE A 145 -5.09 -4.77 -15.17
N GLU A 146 -6.42 -4.79 -15.16
CA GLU A 146 -7.27 -4.33 -16.27
C GLU A 146 -7.08 -2.84 -16.59
N SER A 147 -6.90 -2.01 -15.56
CA SER A 147 -6.63 -0.57 -15.70
C SER A 147 -5.19 -0.23 -16.11
N ASP A 148 -4.29 -1.22 -16.18
CA ASP A 148 -2.85 -1.04 -16.41
C ASP A 148 -2.07 -0.42 -15.23
N PHE A 149 -2.72 -0.14 -14.09
CA PHE A 149 -2.07 0.45 -12.92
C PHE A 149 -0.87 -0.38 -12.45
N LEU A 150 -1.08 -1.69 -12.24
CA LEU A 150 -0.01 -2.59 -11.79
C LEU A 150 1.09 -2.77 -12.84
N ARG A 151 0.73 -2.78 -14.13
CA ARG A 151 1.72 -2.91 -15.21
C ARG A 151 2.64 -1.70 -15.28
N LYS A 152 2.11 -0.48 -15.10
CA LYS A 152 2.90 0.75 -15.03
C LYS A 152 3.87 0.73 -13.85
N GLN A 153 3.41 0.30 -12.67
CA GLN A 153 4.27 0.18 -11.50
C GLN A 153 5.40 -0.84 -11.72
N LEU A 154 5.08 -2.06 -12.16
CA LEU A 154 6.09 -3.10 -12.40
C LEU A 154 7.05 -2.73 -13.52
N ARG A 155 6.61 -2.00 -14.56
CA ARG A 155 7.53 -1.42 -15.56
C ARG A 155 8.48 -0.40 -14.97
N GLY A 156 7.99 0.48 -14.10
CA GLY A 156 8.82 1.45 -13.39
C GLY A 156 9.90 0.73 -12.59
N LEU A 157 9.50 -0.17 -11.69
CA LEU A 157 10.41 -0.93 -10.82
C LEU A 157 11.42 -1.76 -11.63
N HIS A 158 10.97 -2.48 -12.66
CA HIS A 158 11.89 -3.23 -13.52
C HIS A 158 12.87 -2.31 -14.25
N GLY A 159 12.44 -1.11 -14.64
CA GLY A 159 13.33 -0.12 -15.24
C GLY A 159 14.41 0.37 -14.28
N SER A 160 14.06 0.54 -12.99
CA SER A 160 15.00 0.91 -11.93
C SER A 160 16.00 -0.20 -11.65
N TRP A 161 15.53 -1.45 -11.56
CA TRP A 161 16.40 -2.62 -11.48
C TRP A 161 17.39 -2.71 -12.65
N VAL A 162 16.91 -2.49 -13.89
CA VAL A 162 17.79 -2.45 -15.07
C VAL A 162 18.82 -1.33 -14.96
N ALA A 163 18.43 -0.16 -14.44
CA ALA A 163 19.34 0.96 -14.23
C ALA A 163 20.42 0.61 -13.21
N HIS A 164 20.05 0.04 -12.06
CA HIS A 164 20.97 -0.40 -11.01
C HIS A 164 21.90 -1.55 -11.44
N CYS A 165 21.50 -2.36 -12.42
CA CYS A 165 22.36 -3.37 -13.06
C CYS A 165 23.38 -2.78 -14.06
N THR A 166 23.29 -1.50 -14.42
CA THR A 166 24.21 -0.84 -15.36
C THR A 166 25.11 0.15 -14.64
N THR A 167 26.41 0.15 -14.98
CA THR A 167 27.39 1.05 -14.34
C THR A 167 28.32 1.70 -15.37
N GLY A 168 29.04 2.74 -14.93
CA GLY A 168 30.04 3.43 -15.75
C GLY A 168 29.43 4.20 -16.93
N PRO A 169 30.07 4.23 -18.11
CA PRO A 169 29.58 4.97 -19.28
C PRO A 169 28.22 4.50 -19.83
N LEU A 170 27.73 3.34 -19.40
CA LEU A 170 26.44 2.77 -19.80
C LEU A 170 25.39 2.85 -18.68
N ALA A 171 25.70 3.53 -17.57
CA ALA A 171 24.76 3.74 -16.48
C ALA A 171 23.49 4.42 -17.00
N LYS A 172 22.34 3.84 -16.67
CA LYS A 172 21.03 4.43 -16.94
C LYS A 172 20.50 5.09 -15.69
N ASP A 173 19.66 6.09 -15.88
CA ASP A 173 18.91 6.68 -14.77
C ASP A 173 17.67 5.82 -14.45
N PRO A 174 17.38 5.55 -13.17
CA PRO A 174 16.19 4.83 -12.78
C PRO A 174 14.93 5.65 -13.10
N PRO A 175 13.91 5.07 -13.76
CA PRO A 175 12.68 5.78 -14.09
C PRO A 175 11.80 6.07 -12.86
N VAL A 176 11.95 5.32 -11.78
CA VAL A 176 11.35 5.58 -10.47
C VAL A 176 12.40 5.38 -9.39
N ASP A 177 12.46 6.26 -8.40
CA ASP A 177 13.49 6.22 -7.35
C ASP A 177 12.94 6.86 -6.06
N GLY A 178 13.52 6.50 -4.93
CA GLY A 178 13.25 7.07 -3.61
C GLY A 178 11.80 6.91 -3.16
N ILE A 179 11.10 8.04 -3.01
CA ILE A 179 9.73 8.04 -2.46
C ILE A 179 8.75 7.34 -3.42
N VAL A 180 8.85 7.59 -4.73
CA VAL A 180 7.93 7.00 -5.72
C VAL A 180 8.08 5.48 -5.78
N GLU A 181 9.33 5.00 -5.70
CA GLU A 181 9.63 3.58 -5.63
C GLU A 181 9.07 2.94 -4.34
N THR A 182 9.21 3.63 -3.21
CA THR A 182 8.62 3.22 -1.92
C THR A 182 7.10 3.10 -2.01
N ASP A 183 6.44 4.05 -2.67
CA ASP A 183 4.99 4.05 -2.87
C ASP A 183 4.55 2.85 -3.72
N TYR A 184 5.30 2.54 -4.78
CA TYR A 184 4.98 1.38 -5.64
C TYR A 184 5.13 0.06 -4.89
N PHE A 185 6.23 -0.12 -4.15
CA PHE A 185 6.42 -1.28 -3.30
C PHE A 185 5.38 -1.36 -2.18
N SER A 186 4.86 -0.24 -1.67
CA SER A 186 3.81 -0.23 -0.65
C SER A 186 2.50 -0.82 -1.20
N VAL A 187 2.11 -0.49 -2.44
CA VAL A 187 0.94 -1.10 -3.09
C VAL A 187 1.13 -2.61 -3.26
N LEU A 188 2.31 -3.05 -3.71
CA LEU A 188 2.65 -4.47 -3.82
C LEU A 188 2.63 -5.18 -2.45
N ALA A 189 3.16 -4.54 -1.42
CA ALA A 189 3.15 -5.05 -0.05
C ALA A 189 1.72 -5.25 0.45
N ARG A 190 0.81 -4.28 0.23
CA ARG A 190 -0.61 -4.42 0.60
C ARG A 190 -1.28 -5.57 -0.12
N LEU A 191 -0.98 -5.78 -1.40
CA LEU A 191 -1.53 -6.89 -2.16
C LEU A 191 -1.06 -8.24 -1.60
N ALA A 192 0.24 -8.38 -1.30
CA ALA A 192 0.82 -9.57 -0.68
C ALA A 192 0.28 -9.83 0.75
N MET A 193 0.07 -8.76 1.53
CA MET A 193 -0.55 -8.83 2.85
C MET A 193 -2.00 -9.33 2.76
N GLY A 194 -2.75 -8.96 1.73
CA GLY A 194 -4.10 -9.48 1.49
C GLY A 194 -4.13 -10.95 1.06
N SER A 195 -3.32 -11.35 0.07
CA SER A 195 -3.15 -12.76 -0.32
C SER A 195 -1.88 -12.97 -1.13
N GLU A 196 -1.05 -13.91 -0.67
CA GLU A 196 0.21 -14.28 -1.31
C GLU A 196 -0.03 -14.86 -2.71
N ASN A 197 -1.07 -15.68 -2.87
CA ASN A 197 -1.40 -16.32 -4.15
C ASN A 197 -1.90 -15.31 -5.17
N ILE A 198 -2.78 -14.39 -4.75
CA ILE A 198 -3.31 -13.35 -5.63
C ILE A 198 -2.20 -12.37 -6.03
N PHE A 199 -1.32 -12.00 -5.09
CA PHE A 199 -0.14 -11.21 -5.40
C PHE A 199 0.74 -11.88 -6.46
N LEU A 200 1.09 -13.15 -6.30
CA LEU A 200 1.92 -13.88 -7.27
C LEU A 200 1.24 -13.97 -8.65
N GLN A 201 -0.07 -14.23 -8.70
CA GLN A 201 -0.83 -14.25 -9.94
C GLN A 201 -0.87 -12.87 -10.61
N ALA A 202 -1.02 -11.81 -9.83
CA ALA A 202 -1.04 -10.45 -10.32
C ALA A 202 0.31 -10.02 -10.89
N VAL A 203 1.41 -10.35 -10.20
CA VAL A 203 2.78 -10.14 -10.70
C VAL A 203 2.99 -10.90 -12.02
N GLN A 204 2.62 -12.19 -12.07
CA GLN A 204 2.73 -12.99 -13.30
C GLN A 204 1.97 -12.35 -14.48
N ALA A 205 0.75 -11.83 -14.24
CA ALA A 205 -0.08 -11.24 -15.29
C ALA A 205 0.39 -9.84 -15.73
N ALA A 206 1.02 -9.09 -14.83
CA ALA A 206 1.37 -7.68 -15.04
C ALA A 206 2.86 -7.43 -15.31
N ALA A 207 3.74 -8.42 -15.10
CA ALA A 207 5.17 -8.27 -15.26
C ALA A 207 5.56 -7.87 -16.70
N PRO A 208 6.55 -6.96 -16.86
CA PRO A 208 7.02 -6.55 -18.18
C PRO A 208 7.77 -7.70 -18.88
N PRO A 209 7.78 -7.74 -20.22
CA PRO A 209 8.59 -8.71 -20.96
C PRO A 209 10.08 -8.57 -20.63
N ILE A 210 10.76 -9.69 -20.43
CA ILE A 210 12.21 -9.73 -20.15
C ILE A 210 12.94 -9.99 -21.48
N PRO A 211 13.83 -9.09 -21.96
CA PRO A 211 14.46 -9.19 -23.28
C PRO A 211 15.37 -10.42 -23.49
N LEU A 212 15.73 -11.14 -22.42
CA LEU A 212 16.72 -12.23 -22.42
C LEU A 212 16.12 -13.64 -22.51
N SER A 213 14.79 -13.79 -22.46
CA SER A 213 14.14 -15.08 -22.74
C SER A 213 13.78 -15.16 -24.22
N ASP A 214 14.19 -16.22 -24.93
CA ASP A 214 14.01 -16.49 -26.36
C ASP A 214 12.55 -16.56 -26.87
N THR A 215 11.58 -16.05 -26.12
CA THR A 215 10.17 -16.01 -26.52
C THR A 215 9.58 -14.63 -26.30
N THR A 216 8.84 -14.17 -27.30
CA THR A 216 7.93 -13.01 -27.29
C THR A 216 6.77 -13.11 -26.28
N ASN A 217 6.93 -13.91 -25.22
CA ASN A 217 5.90 -14.32 -24.28
C ASN A 217 6.09 -13.64 -22.91
N GLN A 218 5.03 -13.65 -22.10
CA GLN A 218 5.10 -13.20 -20.71
C GLN A 218 6.22 -13.93 -19.96
N PRO A 219 6.97 -13.22 -19.09
CA PRO A 219 8.07 -13.80 -18.33
C PRO A 219 7.54 -14.87 -17.38
N SER A 220 8.37 -15.85 -17.01
CA SER A 220 7.99 -16.79 -15.96
C SER A 220 7.87 -16.08 -14.61
N LEU A 221 7.02 -16.59 -13.72
CA LEU A 221 6.90 -16.05 -12.36
C LEU A 221 8.26 -16.06 -11.61
N PRO A 222 9.08 -17.13 -11.66
CA PRO A 222 10.41 -17.10 -11.05
C PRO A 222 11.31 -15.99 -11.57
N ASP A 223 11.34 -15.76 -12.89
CA ASP A 223 12.17 -14.68 -13.46
C ASP A 223 11.67 -13.31 -13.02
N SER A 224 10.34 -13.13 -12.97
CA SER A 224 9.71 -11.88 -12.55
C SER A 224 9.96 -11.58 -11.07
N MET A 225 9.83 -12.61 -10.22
CA MET A 225 10.06 -12.47 -8.79
C MET A 225 11.54 -12.30 -8.46
N LYS A 226 12.46 -12.84 -9.27
CA LYS A 226 13.89 -12.67 -9.05
C LYS A 226 14.30 -11.20 -9.11
N TRP A 227 14.06 -10.52 -10.23
CA TRP A 227 14.43 -9.10 -10.35
C TRP A 227 13.64 -8.23 -9.37
N LEU A 228 12.36 -8.56 -9.15
CA LEU A 228 11.51 -7.78 -8.25
C LEU A 228 12.01 -7.85 -6.81
N LEU A 229 12.39 -9.04 -6.33
CA LEU A 229 12.95 -9.20 -4.99
C LEU A 229 14.34 -8.57 -4.87
N GLU A 230 15.20 -8.72 -5.87
CA GLU A 230 16.51 -8.05 -5.90
C GLU A 230 16.37 -6.53 -5.73
N GLU A 231 15.48 -5.91 -6.50
CA GLU A 231 15.19 -4.47 -6.39
C GLU A 231 14.55 -4.12 -5.04
N TRP A 232 13.56 -4.91 -4.59
CA TRP A 232 12.86 -4.65 -3.35
C TRP A 232 13.79 -4.70 -2.13
N PHE A 233 14.66 -5.70 -2.05
CA PHE A 233 15.65 -5.79 -0.96
C PHE A 233 16.70 -4.67 -1.06
N SER A 234 17.16 -4.32 -2.26
CA SER A 234 18.09 -3.21 -2.46
C SER A 234 17.49 -1.87 -2.02
N HIS A 235 16.24 -1.61 -2.38
CA HIS A 235 15.54 -0.37 -2.03
C HIS A 235 15.20 -0.26 -0.54
N PHE A 236 15.11 -1.39 0.19
CA PHE A 236 14.74 -1.40 1.60
C PHE A 236 15.62 -0.48 2.45
N GLU A 237 16.93 -0.40 2.19
CA GLU A 237 17.85 0.49 2.91
C GLU A 237 17.57 1.99 2.70
N ASN A 238 16.92 2.36 1.60
CA ASN A 238 16.62 3.75 1.24
C ASN A 238 15.33 4.29 1.85
N ILE A 239 14.55 3.43 2.52
CA ILE A 239 13.26 3.82 3.10
C ILE A 239 13.51 4.41 4.48
N GLY A 240 13.14 5.68 4.66
CA GLY A 240 13.32 6.40 5.93
C GLY A 240 12.13 6.30 6.92
N ASP A 241 10.94 5.91 6.47
CA ASP A 241 9.77 5.76 7.35
C ASP A 241 9.73 4.32 7.94
N PRO A 242 9.87 4.17 9.28
CA PRO A 242 9.84 2.86 9.93
C PRO A 242 8.54 2.07 9.68
N SER A 243 7.40 2.77 9.53
CA SER A 243 6.12 2.12 9.28
C SER A 243 6.07 1.48 7.89
N ARG A 244 6.67 2.14 6.89
CA ARG A 244 6.82 1.63 5.52
C ARG A 244 7.80 0.46 5.47
N ARG A 245 8.93 0.57 6.16
CA ARG A 245 9.89 -0.53 6.31
C ARG A 245 9.22 -1.75 6.93
N LYS A 246 8.49 -1.56 8.04
CA LYS A 246 7.77 -2.65 8.70
C LYS A 246 6.72 -3.28 7.78
N LEU A 247 5.95 -2.49 7.04
CA LEU A 247 5.00 -3.03 6.04
C LEU A 247 5.70 -3.97 5.03
N MET A 248 6.82 -3.54 4.45
CA MET A 248 7.58 -4.35 3.50
C MET A 248 8.17 -5.60 4.15
N CYS A 249 8.71 -5.47 5.36
CA CYS A 249 9.21 -6.59 6.13
C CYS A 249 8.13 -7.64 6.37
N LEU A 250 6.93 -7.23 6.82
CA LEU A 250 5.82 -8.14 7.06
C LEU A 250 5.39 -8.83 5.75
N ALA A 251 5.27 -8.08 4.65
CA ALA A 251 4.87 -8.61 3.35
C ALA A 251 5.87 -9.63 2.78
N LEU A 252 7.16 -9.29 2.73
CA LEU A 252 8.22 -10.18 2.24
C LEU A 252 8.36 -11.44 3.10
N THR A 253 8.20 -11.29 4.42
CA THR A 253 8.19 -12.43 5.36
C THR A 253 7.00 -13.34 5.12
N LYS A 254 5.81 -12.77 4.88
CA LYS A 254 4.58 -13.51 4.63
C LYS A 254 4.70 -14.41 3.39
N LEU A 255 5.43 -13.97 2.36
CA LEU A 255 5.67 -14.76 1.14
C LEU A 255 6.36 -16.11 1.39
N LEU A 256 7.03 -16.32 2.53
CA LEU A 256 7.58 -17.61 2.92
C LEU A 256 6.51 -18.71 3.02
N SER A 257 5.25 -18.36 3.28
CA SER A 257 4.13 -19.32 3.30
C SER A 257 3.95 -20.05 1.96
N THR A 258 4.35 -19.41 0.85
CA THR A 258 4.24 -19.97 -0.50
C THR A 258 5.24 -21.10 -0.77
N SER A 259 6.29 -21.20 0.06
CA SER A 259 7.39 -22.18 -0.10
C SER A 259 8.02 -22.16 -1.50
N GLN A 260 7.95 -21.03 -2.21
CA GLN A 260 8.49 -20.90 -3.54
C GLN A 260 10.03 -20.81 -3.51
N PRO A 261 10.75 -21.44 -4.46
CA PRO A 261 12.21 -21.44 -4.46
C PRO A 261 12.84 -20.04 -4.49
N PHE A 262 12.22 -19.05 -5.14
CA PHE A 262 12.78 -17.70 -5.23
C PHE A 262 12.78 -16.96 -3.88
N ILE A 263 11.79 -17.20 -3.01
CA ILE A 263 11.73 -16.56 -1.69
C ILE A 263 12.61 -17.32 -0.70
N LEU A 264 12.62 -18.65 -0.75
CA LEU A 264 13.51 -19.49 0.07
C LEU A 264 14.99 -19.28 -0.30
N GLY A 265 15.28 -19.03 -1.59
CA GLY A 265 16.62 -18.65 -2.05
C GLY A 265 17.05 -17.26 -1.59
N SER A 266 16.13 -16.44 -1.08
CA SER A 266 16.40 -15.07 -0.60
C SER A 266 16.59 -15.00 0.92
N LEU A 267 16.84 -16.12 1.61
CA LEU A 267 17.01 -16.15 3.07
C LEU A 267 18.14 -15.24 3.59
N GLN A 268 19.22 -15.07 2.80
CA GLN A 268 20.28 -14.10 3.11
C GLN A 268 19.69 -12.70 3.29
N SER A 269 19.00 -12.20 2.27
CA SER A 269 18.40 -10.86 2.27
C SER A 269 17.28 -10.73 3.31
N LEU A 270 16.48 -11.78 3.50
CA LEU A 270 15.45 -11.81 4.53
C LEU A 270 16.04 -11.70 5.94
N MET A 271 17.10 -12.45 6.26
CA MET A 271 17.72 -12.40 7.58
C MET A 271 18.39 -11.05 7.86
N THR A 272 19.03 -10.44 6.87
CA THR A 272 19.52 -9.06 6.99
C THR A 272 18.36 -8.10 7.27
N LEU A 273 17.33 -8.14 6.43
CA LEU A 273 16.13 -7.31 6.58
C LEU A 273 15.45 -7.49 7.94
N TRP A 274 15.34 -8.72 8.45
CA TRP A 274 14.76 -8.99 9.76
C TRP A 274 15.62 -8.42 10.89
N THR A 275 16.94 -8.56 10.79
CA THR A 275 17.89 -8.06 11.78
C THR A 275 17.84 -6.54 11.85
N ASP A 276 17.85 -5.88 10.70
CA ASP A 276 17.77 -4.42 10.61
C ASP A 276 16.43 -3.92 11.17
N MET A 277 15.32 -4.50 10.69
CA MET A 277 13.98 -4.07 11.09
C MET A 277 13.72 -4.28 12.59
N VAL A 278 14.09 -5.45 13.13
CA VAL A 278 13.90 -5.73 14.56
C VAL A 278 14.79 -4.86 15.43
N THR A 279 16.00 -4.52 14.98
CA THR A 279 16.91 -3.64 15.72
C THR A 279 16.38 -2.21 15.75
N GLU A 280 15.85 -1.71 14.62
CA GLU A 280 15.33 -0.37 14.47
C GLU A 280 14.09 -0.09 15.35
N ILE A 281 13.14 -1.02 15.41
CA ILE A 281 11.88 -0.82 16.16
C ILE A 281 11.95 -1.26 17.61
N ARG A 282 13.06 -1.85 18.05
CA ARG A 282 13.20 -2.32 19.44
C ARG A 282 13.23 -1.14 20.38
N GLU A 283 12.48 -1.23 21.48
CA GLU A 283 12.53 -0.23 22.54
C GLU A 283 13.88 -0.28 23.25
N GLU A 284 14.49 0.89 23.47
CA GLU A 284 15.73 0.98 24.26
C GLU A 284 15.50 0.47 25.68
N GLY A 285 16.20 -0.61 26.06
CA GLY A 285 16.03 -1.26 27.36
C GLY A 285 14.70 -2.04 27.52
N GLY A 286 13.92 -2.18 26.45
CA GLY A 286 12.69 -2.95 26.43
C GLY A 286 12.90 -4.46 26.36
N ALA A 287 11.80 -5.21 26.34
CA ALA A 287 11.82 -6.66 26.16
C ALA A 287 12.38 -7.05 24.79
N VAL A 288 12.91 -8.27 24.64
CA VAL A 288 13.46 -8.78 23.37
C VAL A 288 12.47 -8.69 22.20
N HIS A 289 11.17 -8.79 22.50
CA HIS A 289 10.08 -8.73 21.52
C HIS A 289 9.32 -7.39 21.55
N SER A 290 9.92 -6.33 22.09
CA SER A 290 9.36 -4.97 22.02
C SER A 290 9.33 -4.47 20.57
N ASP A 291 8.32 -3.67 20.24
CA ASP A 291 8.10 -3.14 18.91
C ASP A 291 7.41 -1.78 19.06
N THR A 292 8.18 -0.70 18.91
CA THR A 292 7.75 0.69 19.14
C THR A 292 6.59 1.13 18.24
N LEU A 293 6.32 0.39 17.16
CA LEU A 293 5.22 0.68 16.23
C LEU A 293 3.92 -0.01 16.61
N VAL A 294 3.92 -0.91 17.61
CA VAL A 294 2.74 -1.64 18.07
C VAL A 294 2.03 -0.90 19.20
N TYR A 295 0.75 -0.64 19.01
CA TYR A 295 -0.12 -0.01 20.00
C TYR A 295 -1.01 -1.07 20.68
N GLU A 296 -1.31 -0.86 21.96
CA GLU A 296 -2.22 -1.72 22.73
C GLU A 296 -3.69 -1.47 22.38
N ASN A 297 -4.02 -0.22 22.06
CA ASN A 297 -5.37 0.19 21.69
C ASN A 297 -5.35 1.43 20.79
N ALA A 298 -6.45 1.67 20.08
CA ALA A 298 -6.58 2.80 19.18
C ALA A 298 -6.46 4.15 19.88
N ASP A 299 -6.80 4.28 21.17
CA ASP A 299 -6.73 5.56 21.88
C ASP A 299 -5.28 6.06 22.07
N GLN A 300 -4.27 5.19 22.04
CA GLN A 300 -2.86 5.61 22.06
C GLN A 300 -2.44 6.42 20.82
N LEU A 301 -3.18 6.27 19.71
CA LEU A 301 -2.99 7.02 18.47
C LEU A 301 -3.76 8.36 18.47
N ARG A 302 -4.50 8.68 19.55
CA ARG A 302 -5.25 9.94 19.63
C ARG A 302 -4.30 11.10 19.85
N THR A 303 -4.41 12.12 19.00
CA THR A 303 -3.60 13.35 19.07
C THR A 303 -4.24 14.45 19.91
N THR A 304 -5.54 14.32 20.22
CA THR A 304 -6.31 15.27 21.02
C THR A 304 -6.35 14.85 22.49
N GLU A 305 -6.49 15.84 23.39
CA GLU A 305 -6.64 15.57 24.82
C GLU A 305 -7.91 14.75 25.12
N ALA A 306 -7.84 13.90 26.14
CA ALA A 306 -8.98 13.10 26.57
C ALA A 306 -10.19 14.00 26.91
N GLY A 307 -11.32 13.75 26.24
CA GLY A 307 -12.55 14.52 26.40
C GLY A 307 -12.76 15.65 25.38
N VAL A 308 -11.78 15.95 24.53
CA VAL A 308 -11.96 16.85 23.39
C VAL A 308 -12.65 16.10 22.25
N LEU A 309 -13.71 16.71 21.68
CA LEU A 309 -14.44 16.14 20.55
C LEU A 309 -13.67 16.31 19.23
N GLU A 310 -13.15 15.21 18.72
CA GLU A 310 -12.53 15.10 17.39
C GLU A 310 -13.57 15.13 16.25
N ALA A 311 -13.13 15.27 15.01
CA ALA A 311 -14.02 15.09 13.87
C ALA A 311 -14.32 13.59 13.66
N PRO A 312 -15.51 13.22 13.17
CA PRO A 312 -15.83 11.82 12.86
C PRO A 312 -14.82 11.13 11.94
N GLU A 313 -14.15 11.86 11.05
CA GLU A 313 -13.08 11.29 10.23
C GLU A 313 -11.80 11.00 11.02
N ASP A 314 -11.44 11.82 12.01
CA ASP A 314 -10.24 11.60 12.83
C ASP A 314 -10.34 10.27 13.58
N GLU A 315 -11.53 9.95 14.10
CA GLU A 315 -11.85 8.66 14.72
C GLU A 315 -11.70 7.51 13.72
N ARG A 316 -12.30 7.63 12.53
CA ARG A 316 -12.19 6.62 11.45
C ARG A 316 -10.74 6.40 11.01
N ARG A 317 -9.95 7.46 10.86
CA ARG A 317 -8.52 7.37 10.50
C ARG A 317 -7.72 6.66 11.59
N ARG A 318 -7.99 6.98 12.86
CA ARG A 318 -7.31 6.33 13.98
C ARG A 318 -7.63 4.84 14.06
N GLU A 319 -8.90 4.46 13.92
CA GLU A 319 -9.30 3.06 13.87
C GLU A 319 -8.67 2.33 12.67
N LEU A 320 -8.63 2.98 11.51
CA LEU A 320 -7.96 2.43 10.33
C LEU A 320 -6.47 2.21 10.61
N THR A 321 -5.76 3.19 11.16
CA THR A 321 -4.34 3.04 11.51
C THR A 321 -4.13 1.91 12.51
N PHE A 322 -4.94 1.84 13.57
CA PHE A 322 -4.83 0.76 14.57
C PHE A 322 -5.11 -0.62 14.00
N ALA A 323 -6.04 -0.75 13.06
CA ALA A 323 -6.38 -2.01 12.41
C ALA A 323 -5.27 -2.53 11.48
N ASP A 324 -4.28 -1.71 11.14
CA ASP A 324 -3.16 -2.10 10.30
C ASP A 324 -2.22 -3.10 11.00
N PRO A 325 -1.84 -4.23 10.37
CA PRO A 325 -0.83 -5.14 10.91
C PRO A 325 0.48 -4.46 11.31
N VAL A 326 0.86 -3.36 10.63
CA VAL A 326 2.04 -2.55 11.01
C VAL A 326 1.95 -2.06 12.46
N HIS A 327 0.73 -1.82 12.96
CA HIS A 327 0.48 -1.17 14.25
C HIS A 327 -0.10 -2.08 15.33
N ASN A 328 -0.39 -3.34 14.99
CA ASN A 328 -0.95 -4.29 15.95
C ASN A 328 -0.29 -5.70 15.91
N VAL A 329 0.63 -5.95 14.98
CA VAL A 329 1.43 -7.18 14.93
C VAL A 329 2.87 -6.90 15.36
N ARG A 330 3.39 -7.76 16.24
CA ARG A 330 4.79 -7.76 16.64
C ARG A 330 5.66 -8.41 15.58
N THR A 331 6.63 -7.68 15.06
CA THR A 331 7.49 -8.14 13.94
C THR A 331 8.22 -9.45 14.26
N THR A 332 8.74 -9.59 15.48
CA THR A 332 9.46 -10.81 15.92
C THR A 332 8.58 -12.06 15.92
N GLN A 333 7.30 -11.92 16.31
CA GLN A 333 6.34 -13.03 16.30
C GLN A 333 5.95 -13.40 14.86
N TRP A 334 5.79 -12.39 14.00
CA TRP A 334 5.50 -12.59 12.59
C TRP A 334 6.60 -13.37 11.87
N ILE A 335 7.87 -12.97 12.08
CA ILE A 335 9.04 -13.66 11.53
C ILE A 335 9.08 -15.12 11.98
N LYS A 336 8.99 -15.35 13.29
CA LYS A 336 8.99 -16.71 13.87
C LYS A 336 7.91 -17.58 13.26
N HIS A 337 6.69 -17.05 13.11
CA HIS A 337 5.56 -17.78 12.57
C HIS A 337 5.78 -18.24 11.12
N TYR A 338 6.11 -17.31 10.22
CA TYR A 338 6.26 -17.64 8.80
C TYR A 338 7.53 -18.44 8.50
N LEU A 339 8.60 -18.23 9.26
CA LEU A 339 9.80 -19.08 9.18
C LEU A 339 9.49 -20.52 9.61
N GLN A 340 8.70 -20.72 10.67
CA GLN A 340 8.25 -22.06 11.08
C GLN A 340 7.37 -22.73 10.01
N ILE A 341 6.49 -21.98 9.35
CA ILE A 341 5.69 -22.49 8.22
C ILE A 341 6.62 -22.98 7.10
N ALA A 342 7.60 -22.18 6.70
CA ALA A 342 8.56 -22.55 5.66
C ALA A 342 9.40 -23.78 6.02
N ILE A 343 9.89 -23.85 7.27
CA ILE A 343 10.65 -25.01 7.77
C ILE A 343 9.80 -26.29 7.71
N GLN A 344 8.54 -26.20 8.13
CA GLN A 344 7.63 -27.35 8.12
C GLN A 344 7.31 -27.79 6.70
N ALA A 345 7.11 -26.84 5.78
CA ALA A 345 6.86 -27.13 4.36
C ALA A 345 8.08 -27.74 3.65
N ALA A 346 9.30 -27.37 4.06
CA ALA A 346 10.55 -27.97 3.59
C ALA A 346 10.84 -29.39 4.13
N GLY A 347 9.94 -29.96 4.94
CA GLY A 347 10.12 -31.31 5.50
C GLY A 347 10.87 -31.35 6.84
N GLY A 348 11.02 -30.20 7.51
CA GLY A 348 11.59 -30.09 8.85
C GLY A 348 12.92 -29.33 8.90
N GLN A 349 13.41 -29.14 10.13
CA GLN A 349 14.59 -28.29 10.43
C GLN A 349 15.85 -28.75 9.68
N GLU A 350 16.13 -30.05 9.66
CA GLU A 350 17.36 -30.59 9.07
C GLU A 350 17.39 -30.39 7.54
N THR A 351 16.28 -30.70 6.86
CA THR A 351 16.14 -30.48 5.41
C THR A 351 16.24 -29.00 5.07
N PHE A 352 15.54 -28.15 5.83
CA PHE A 352 15.60 -26.70 5.62
C PHE A 352 17.02 -26.14 5.79
N GLN A 353 17.76 -26.64 6.79
CA GLN A 353 19.15 -26.26 7.00
C GLN A 353 20.07 -26.69 5.85
N ASN A 354 19.93 -27.94 5.39
CA ASN A 354 20.79 -28.52 4.38
C ASN A 354 20.50 -27.98 2.96
N GLU A 355 19.26 -27.63 2.65
CA GLU A 355 18.86 -27.18 1.31
C GLU A 355 18.90 -25.65 1.16
N TRP A 356 18.47 -24.92 2.19
CA TRP A 356 18.26 -23.47 2.09
C TRP A 356 19.25 -22.68 2.95
N LEU A 357 19.33 -22.98 4.25
CA LEU A 357 20.17 -22.21 5.18
C LEU A 357 21.67 -22.34 4.88
N VAL A 358 22.11 -23.44 4.26
CA VAL A 358 23.51 -23.66 3.86
C VAL A 358 24.04 -22.57 2.92
N ASN A 359 23.16 -21.89 2.19
CA ASN A 359 23.50 -20.84 1.24
C ASN A 359 23.54 -19.44 1.88
N VAL A 360 23.27 -19.33 3.19
CA VAL A 360 23.29 -18.08 3.95
C VAL A 360 24.65 -17.93 4.63
N ASP A 361 25.18 -16.71 4.61
CA ASP A 361 26.43 -16.36 5.28
C ASP A 361 26.32 -16.63 6.80
N LYS A 362 27.38 -17.21 7.35
CA LYS A 362 27.42 -17.59 8.77
C LYS A 362 27.31 -16.39 9.70
N ASP A 363 27.84 -15.24 9.31
CA ASP A 363 27.78 -14.02 10.10
C ASP A 363 26.34 -13.46 10.10
N VAL A 364 25.61 -13.60 8.99
CA VAL A 364 24.18 -13.22 8.92
C VAL A 364 23.32 -14.15 9.77
N ILE A 365 23.59 -15.46 9.76
CA ILE A 365 22.91 -16.40 10.65
C ILE A 365 23.20 -16.07 12.12
N ALA A 366 24.46 -15.73 12.44
CA ALA A 366 24.85 -15.37 13.80
C ALA A 366 24.15 -14.08 14.27
N ALA A 367 24.17 -13.02 13.46
CA ALA A 367 23.49 -11.76 13.75
C ALA A 367 21.97 -11.96 13.96
N PHE A 368 21.33 -12.74 13.10
CA PHE A 368 19.92 -13.10 13.28
C PHE A 368 19.68 -13.91 14.57
N GLY A 369 20.59 -14.83 14.91
CA GLY A 369 20.53 -15.62 16.14
C GLY A 369 20.66 -14.78 17.41
N GLU A 370 21.47 -13.71 17.39
CA GLU A 370 21.64 -12.77 18.50
C GLU A 370 20.36 -12.01 18.85
N LEU A 371 19.42 -11.87 17.90
CA LEU A 371 18.11 -11.25 18.16
C LEU A 371 17.30 -12.00 19.22
N GLY A 372 17.56 -13.30 19.41
CA GLY A 372 16.89 -14.15 20.40
C GLY A 372 15.41 -14.39 20.10
N ILE A 373 15.00 -14.33 18.83
CA ILE A 373 13.58 -14.43 18.43
C ILE A 373 13.13 -15.85 18.07
N MET A 374 14.06 -16.78 17.81
CA MET A 374 13.77 -18.17 17.46
C MET A 374 13.66 -19.09 18.67
#